data_AF-A0A3A0FLU0-F1
#
_entry.id   AF-A0A3A0FLU0-F1
#
_cell.length_a   1.000
_cell.length_b   1.000
_cell.length_c   1.000
_cell.angle_alpha   90.00
_cell.angle_beta   90.00
_cell.angle_gamma   90.00
#
_symmetry.space_group_name_H-M   'P 1'
#
loop_
_entity.id
_entity.type
_entity.pdbx_description
1 polymer ?
#
loop_
_entity_poly.entity_id
_entity_poly.type
_entity_poly.pdbx_seq_one_letter_code
_entity_poly.pdbx_strand_id
1 'polypeptide(L)'
;MKYTELGKGVVKRTERRVLGLFIDGTGLDRATRRINRKVDMSSLVKGVTSGIPPTIARYYTLIPYEDDSRQRAFLDAVMRAGLSVIVKRL
;
A
#
# COMPACT_ATOMS: atom_id res chain seq x y z
N MET A 1 -27.82 4.37 19.27
CA MET A 1 -27.98 3.77 17.93
C MET A 1 -29.31 3.01 17.90
N LYS A 2 -30.12 3.21 16.85
CA LYS A 2 -31.39 2.49 16.66
C LYS A 2 -31.13 1.22 15.86
N TYR A 3 -31.56 0.08 16.38
CA TYR A 3 -31.49 -1.21 15.70
C TYR A 3 -32.90 -1.57 15.21
N THR A 4 -33.00 -2.12 14.00
CA THR A 4 -34.25 -2.68 13.47
C THR A 4 -34.14 -4.20 13.54
N GLU A 5 -34.96 -4.84 14.36
CA GLU A 5 -35.07 -6.30 14.39
C GLU A 5 -35.71 -6.79 13.08
N LEU A 6 -35.01 -7.66 12.36
CA LEU A 6 -35.59 -8.47 11.29
C LEU A 6 -35.78 -9.88 11.88
N GLY A 7 -37.04 -10.29 12.05
CA GLY A 7 -37.43 -11.49 12.80
C GLY A 7 -36.66 -12.76 12.43
N LYS A 8 -36.24 -13.52 13.45
CA LYS A 8 -35.59 -14.86 13.40
C LYS A 8 -34.45 -15.05 12.37
N GLY A 9 -33.92 -13.97 11.79
CA GLY A 9 -32.88 -14.01 10.79
C GLY A 9 -31.52 -13.69 11.38
N VAL A 10 -30.50 -14.47 11.00
CA VAL A 10 -29.10 -14.22 11.37
C VAL A 10 -28.71 -12.78 11.03
N VAL A 11 -28.39 -11.98 12.06
CA VAL A 11 -27.86 -10.63 11.87
C VAL A 11 -26.40 -10.74 11.42
N LYS A 12 -26.15 -10.64 10.12
CA LYS A 12 -24.79 -10.55 9.58
C LYS A 12 -24.25 -9.13 9.80
N ARG A 13 -23.62 -8.89 10.95
CA ARG A 13 -22.83 -7.66 11.19
C ARG A 13 -21.73 -7.59 10.14
N THR A 14 -21.87 -6.66 9.19
CA THR A 14 -20.82 -6.36 8.22
C THR A 14 -20.00 -5.20 8.78
N GLU A 15 -18.94 -5.50 9.52
CA GLU A 15 -17.95 -4.49 9.88
C GLU A 15 -17.17 -4.12 8.63
N ARG A 16 -17.31 -2.86 8.18
CA ARG A 16 -16.40 -2.28 7.19
C ARG A 16 -15.04 -2.08 7.86
N ARG A 17 -14.10 -2.99 7.58
CA ARG A 17 -12.71 -2.84 8.03
C ARG A 17 -12.09 -1.62 7.37
N VAL A 18 -11.65 -0.66 8.19
CA VAL A 18 -10.86 0.48 7.75
C VAL A 18 -9.40 0.04 7.72
N LEU A 19 -8.73 0.17 6.57
CA LEU A 19 -7.37 -0.31 6.37
C LEU A 19 -6.44 0.85 6.02
N GLY A 20 -5.31 0.93 6.73
CA GLY A 20 -4.18 1.79 6.39
C GLY A 20 -3.00 0.94 5.93
N LEU A 21 -2.34 1.36 4.86
CA LEU A 21 -1.16 0.73 4.30
C LEU A 21 0.02 1.72 4.33
N PHE A 22 1.10 1.31 4.97
CA PHE A 22 2.33 2.10 5.09
C PHE A 22 3.51 1.20 4.73
N ILE A 23 4.25 1.58 3.69
CA ILE A 23 5.39 0.81 3.18
C ILE A 23 6.67 1.64 3.38
N ASP A 24 7.64 1.06 4.08
CA ASP A 24 9.03 1.54 4.07
C ASP A 24 9.70 1.09 2.77
N GLY A 25 9.80 2.02 1.83
CA GLY A 25 10.40 1.80 0.52
C GLY A 25 11.90 1.55 0.56
N THR A 26 12.62 2.17 1.50
CA THR A 26 14.07 1.96 1.64
C THR A 26 14.37 0.58 2.22
N GLY A 27 13.58 0.12 3.19
CA GLY A 27 13.64 -1.24 3.71
C GLY A 27 13.30 -2.27 2.62
N LEU A 28 12.24 -2.02 1.86
CA LEU A 28 11.81 -2.90 0.77
C LEU A 28 12.87 -3.01 -0.34
N ASP A 29 13.45 -1.90 -0.79
CA ASP A 29 14.52 -1.91 -1.80
C ASP A 29 15.75 -2.70 -1.31
N ARG A 30 16.16 -2.51 -0.04
CA ARG A 30 17.25 -3.31 0.54
C ARG A 30 16.94 -4.80 0.59
N ALA A 31 15.72 -5.17 0.98
CA ALA A 31 15.29 -6.57 1.03
C ALA A 31 15.29 -7.20 -0.37
N THR A 32 14.73 -6.52 -1.37
CA THR A 32 14.65 -7.00 -2.76
C THR A 32 16.02 -7.17 -3.41
N ARG A 33 16.97 -6.28 -3.11
CA ARG A 33 18.38 -6.43 -3.52
C ARG A 33 19.02 -7.66 -2.88
N ARG A 34 18.81 -7.89 -1.57
CA ARG A 34 19.38 -9.03 -0.84
C ARG A 34 18.92 -10.38 -1.41
N ILE A 35 17.68 -10.48 -1.86
CA ILE A 35 17.12 -11.70 -2.45
C ILE A 35 17.18 -11.73 -3.99
N ASN A 36 17.80 -10.71 -4.61
CA ASN A 36 17.89 -10.50 -6.06
C ASN A 36 16.55 -10.67 -6.81
N ARG A 37 15.46 -10.12 -6.26
CA ARG A 37 14.12 -10.24 -6.85
C ARG A 37 13.37 -8.92 -6.81
N LYS A 38 12.90 -8.47 -7.97
CA LYS A 38 12.03 -7.29 -8.08
C LYS A 38 10.63 -7.58 -7.57
N VAL A 39 10.00 -6.56 -6.99
CA VAL A 39 8.63 -6.63 -6.49
C VAL A 39 7.69 -5.98 -7.49
N ASP A 40 6.62 -6.67 -7.83
CA ASP A 40 5.46 -6.04 -8.47
C ASP A 40 4.57 -5.42 -7.38
N MET A 41 4.52 -4.08 -7.38
CA MET A 41 3.80 -3.32 -6.37
C MET A 41 2.29 -3.55 -6.42
N SER A 42 1.72 -3.74 -7.61
CA SER A 42 0.28 -3.96 -7.76
C SER A 42 -0.14 -5.29 -7.11
N SER A 43 0.62 -6.34 -7.39
CA SER A 43 0.41 -7.65 -6.75
C SER A 43 0.64 -7.60 -5.24
N LEU A 44 1.68 -6.89 -4.79
CA LEU A 44 1.95 -6.73 -3.35
C LEU A 44 0.77 -6.05 -2.65
N VAL A 45 0.33 -4.88 -3.13
CA VAL A 45 -0.78 -4.12 -2.54
C VAL A 45 -2.03 -4.99 -2.49
N LYS A 46 -2.41 -5.61 -3.62
CA LYS A 46 -3.59 -6.48 -3.67
C LYS A 46 -3.52 -7.64 -2.68
N GLY A 47 -2.34 -8.25 -2.55
CA GLY A 47 -2.10 -9.35 -1.62
C GLY A 47 -2.23 -8.93 -0.16
N VAL A 48 -1.54 -7.86 0.24
CA VAL A 48 -1.53 -7.43 1.66
C VAL A 48 -2.84 -6.81 2.10
N THR A 49 -3.61 -6.21 1.18
CA THR A 49 -4.93 -5.67 1.52
C THR A 49 -6.06 -6.67 1.33
N SER A 50 -5.79 -7.86 0.80
CA SER A 50 -6.81 -8.85 0.42
C SER A 50 -7.91 -8.26 -0.47
N GLY A 51 -7.53 -7.30 -1.33
CA GLY A 51 -8.46 -6.58 -2.20
C GLY A 51 -9.29 -5.49 -1.52
N ILE A 52 -9.15 -5.26 -0.21
CA ILE A 52 -9.78 -4.12 0.47
C ILE A 52 -9.04 -2.85 0.03
N PRO A 53 -9.73 -1.82 -0.51
CA PRO A 53 -9.09 -0.56 -0.84
C PRO A 53 -8.68 0.15 0.47
N PRO A 54 -7.38 0.44 0.67
CA PRO A 54 -6.92 1.15 1.84
C PRO A 54 -7.47 2.58 1.85
N THR A 55 -7.89 3.07 3.02
CA THR A 55 -8.27 4.48 3.21
C THR A 55 -7.06 5.40 3.11
N ILE A 56 -5.90 4.91 3.54
CA ILE A 56 -4.60 5.59 3.41
C ILE A 56 -3.60 4.58 2.89
N ALA A 57 -2.89 4.90 1.81
CA ALA A 57 -1.82 4.09 1.27
C ALA A 57 -0.60 4.98 1.02
N ARG A 58 0.49 4.76 1.76
CA ARG A 58 1.70 5.58 1.68
C ARG A 58 2.94 4.73 1.49
N TYR A 59 3.80 5.19 0.58
CA TYR A 59 5.10 4.62 0.31
C TYR A 59 6.18 5.64 0.67
N TYR A 60 6.97 5.36 1.70
CA TYR A 60 8.00 6.26 2.20
C TYR A 60 9.35 5.91 1.60
N THR A 61 10.05 6.90 1.05
CA THR A 61 11.36 6.64 0.44
C THR A 61 12.28 7.85 0.51
N LEU A 62 13.56 7.60 0.21
CA LEU A 62 14.61 8.60 0.07
C LEU A 62 14.97 8.73 -1.40
N ILE A 63 15.02 9.95 -1.90
CA ILE A 63 15.58 10.25 -3.22
C ILE A 63 16.93 10.92 -2.98
N PRO A 64 18.06 10.34 -3.47
CA PRO A 64 19.35 11.01 -3.46
C PRO A 64 19.29 12.28 -4.32
N TYR A 65 20.24 13.20 -4.12
CA TYR A 65 20.27 14.49 -4.80
C TYR A 65 20.33 14.39 -6.34
N GLU A 66 20.74 13.23 -6.87
CA GLU A 66 20.87 12.96 -8.30
C GLU A 66 19.56 12.47 -8.94
N ASP A 67 19.26 13.02 -10.11
CA ASP A 67 18.11 12.65 -10.92
C ASP A 67 18.31 11.29 -11.63
N ASP A 68 18.12 10.18 -10.91
CA ASP A 68 18.04 8.85 -11.54
C ASP A 68 16.66 8.62 -12.17
N SER A 69 16.63 8.59 -13.51
CA SER A 69 15.42 8.35 -14.30
C SER A 69 14.77 6.99 -14.01
N ARG A 70 15.55 5.97 -13.65
CA ARG A 70 15.03 4.63 -13.29
C ARG A 70 14.31 4.67 -11.95
N GLN A 71 14.82 5.47 -11.01
CA GLN A 71 14.16 5.64 -9.72
C GLN A 71 12.81 6.34 -9.92
N ARG A 72 12.75 7.39 -10.74
CA ARG A 72 11.49 8.06 -11.08
C ARG A 72 10.47 7.11 -11.72
N ALA A 73 10.88 6.33 -12.72
CA ALA A 73 10.02 5.34 -13.36
C ALA A 73 9.47 4.29 -12.38
N PHE A 74 10.27 3.88 -11.39
CA PHE A 74 9.81 2.97 -10.34
C PHE A 74 8.79 3.65 -9.41
N LEU A 75 9.00 4.91 -9.02
CA LEU A 75 8.05 5.64 -8.20
C LEU A 75 6.72 5.89 -8.93
N ASP A 76 6.76 6.10 -10.25
CA ASP A 76 5.55 6.16 -11.07
C ASP A 76 4.77 4.84 -11.01
N ALA A 77 5.46 3.69 -11.05
CA ALA A 77 4.82 2.39 -10.90
C ALA A 77 4.20 2.19 -9.51
N VAL A 78 4.86 2.70 -8.46
CA VAL A 78 4.32 2.72 -7.08
C VAL A 78 3.03 3.55 -7.02
N MET A 79 3.01 4.72 -7.65
CA MET A 79 1.81 5.57 -7.71
C MET A 79 0.67 4.90 -8.48
N ARG A 80 0.96 4.23 -9.60
CA ARG A 80 -0.03 3.45 -10.35
C ARG A 80 -0.61 2.27 -9.55
N ALA A 81 0.13 1.74 -8.58
CA ALA A 81 -0.36 0.73 -7.65
C ALA A 81 -1.28 1.30 -6.54
N GLY A 82 -1.61 2.59 -6.58
CA GLY A 82 -2.53 3.24 -5.64
C GLY A 82 -1.88 3.75 -4.36
N LEU A 83 -0.54 3.82 -4.31
CA LEU A 83 0.20 4.35 -3.17
C LEU A 83 0.56 5.82 -3.38
N SER A 84 0.41 6.65 -2.34
CA SER A 84 0.99 7.99 -2.31
C SER A 84 2.47 7.92 -1.96
N VAL A 85 3.35 8.40 -2.84
CA VAL A 85 4.80 8.42 -2.59
C VAL A 85 5.14 9.62 -1.73
N ILE A 86 5.71 9.37 -0.55
CA ILE A 86 6.20 10.38 0.38
C ILE A 86 7.72 10.32 0.38
N VAL A 87 8.34 11.37 -0.13
CA VAL A 87 9.79 11.46 -0.26
C VAL A 87 10.36 12.31 0.86
N LYS A 88 11.42 11.83 1.52
CA LYS A 88 12.30 12.66 2.33
C LYS A 88 13.58 12.94 1.55
N ARG A 89 13.89 14.23 1.35
CA ARG A 89 15.18 14.68 0.80
C ARG A 89 16.19 14.78 1.94
N LEU A 90 17.41 14.31 1.69
CA LEU A 90 18.56 14.42 2.58
C LEU A 90 19.43 15.60 2.18
#